data_AF-A0A969NDQ9-F1
#
_entry.id   AF-A0A969NDQ9-F1
#
_cell.length_a   1.000
_cell.length_b   1.000
_cell.length_c   1.000
_cell.angle_alpha   90.00
_cell.angle_beta   90.00
_cell.angle_gamma   90.00
#
_symmetry.space_group_name_H-M   'P 1'
#
loop_
_entity.id
_entity.type
_entity.pdbx_description
1 polymer ?
#
loop_
_entity_poly.entity_id
_entity_poly.type
_entity_poly.pdbx_seq_one_letter_code
_entity_poly.pdbx_strand_id
1 'polypeptide(L)'
;MEHEDLFEVALQNISQESIDVRKHLFDDKFDVFVLLNGDFSASFSLLIGTHLDFAIGKYGSLIGLPTKGTVFIHPIERKDVMSLTTSLYSEMEKIYNEDPGNISLDFYWYNKKEFIGFDKMWHDDGTVTIAMPEDLKIKLSNTTGNI
;
A
#
# COMPACT_ATOMS: atom_id res chain seq x y z
N MET A 1 16.31 20.68 -18.55
CA MET A 1 15.25 20.34 -17.57
C MET A 1 15.91 19.37 -16.62
N GLU A 2 16.00 19.72 -15.35
CA GLU A 2 16.59 18.83 -14.35
C GLU A 2 15.60 17.69 -14.04
N HIS A 3 16.09 16.58 -13.47
CA HIS A 3 15.25 15.40 -13.22
C HIS A 3 14.10 15.68 -12.24
N GLU A 4 14.31 16.59 -11.28
CA GLU A 4 13.28 17.01 -10.32
C GLU A 4 12.11 17.70 -11.03
N ASP A 5 12.40 18.59 -12.00
CA ASP A 5 11.37 19.25 -12.81
C ASP A 5 10.48 18.24 -13.56
N LEU A 6 11.10 17.19 -14.13
CA LEU A 6 10.38 16.16 -14.87
C LEU A 6 9.51 15.28 -13.97
N PHE A 7 9.98 14.98 -12.76
CA PHE A 7 9.21 14.21 -11.79
C PHE A 7 7.97 14.98 -11.32
N GLU A 8 8.12 16.25 -10.99
CA GLU A 8 6.99 17.11 -10.60
C GLU A 8 5.97 17.27 -11.74
N VAL A 9 6.43 17.46 -12.97
CA VAL A 9 5.54 17.48 -14.15
C VAL A 9 4.81 16.15 -14.31
N ALA A 10 5.49 15.01 -14.09
CA ALA A 10 4.84 13.70 -14.15
C ALA A 10 3.77 13.55 -13.06
N LEU A 11 4.04 13.97 -11.82
CA LEU A 11 3.05 13.95 -10.74
C LEU A 11 1.84 14.86 -11.03
N GLN A 12 2.07 16.03 -11.63
CA GLN A 12 1.01 16.95 -12.07
C GLN A 12 0.14 16.37 -13.19
N ASN A 13 0.72 15.56 -14.08
CA ASN A 13 -0.05 14.86 -15.12
C ASN A 13 -0.88 13.74 -14.49
N ILE A 14 -0.27 12.92 -13.63
CA ILE A 14 -0.95 11.84 -12.92
C ILE A 14 -2.12 12.36 -12.07
N SER A 15 -2.00 13.53 -11.44
CA SER A 15 -3.07 14.09 -10.60
C SER A 15 -4.34 14.47 -11.36
N GLN A 16 -4.25 14.57 -12.69
CA GLN A 16 -5.39 14.84 -13.57
C GLN A 16 -6.05 13.56 -14.09
N GLU A 17 -5.44 12.39 -13.87
CA GLU A 17 -5.99 11.11 -14.29
C GLU A 17 -7.20 10.71 -13.43
N SER A 18 -8.17 10.08 -14.08
CA SER A 18 -9.33 9.52 -13.38
C SER A 18 -9.01 8.11 -12.88
N ILE A 19 -8.93 7.95 -11.56
CA ILE A 19 -8.77 6.65 -10.90
C ILE A 19 -10.11 6.22 -10.28
N ASP A 20 -10.55 5.00 -10.58
CA ASP A 20 -11.67 4.40 -9.86
C ASP A 20 -11.17 3.93 -8.49
N VAL A 21 -11.71 4.50 -7.41
CA VAL A 21 -11.37 4.13 -6.03
C VAL A 21 -12.55 3.41 -5.41
N ARG A 22 -12.35 2.14 -5.08
CA ARG A 22 -13.38 1.31 -4.45
C ARG A 22 -13.00 0.98 -3.03
N LYS A 23 -13.92 1.20 -2.09
CA LYS A 23 -13.78 0.74 -0.71
C LYS A 23 -14.34 -0.66 -0.59
N HIS A 24 -13.51 -1.60 -0.16
CA HIS A 24 -13.87 -2.99 0.11
C HIS A 24 -13.69 -3.31 1.59
N LEU A 25 -14.60 -4.10 2.14
CA LEU A 25 -14.43 -4.70 3.46
C LEU A 25 -13.76 -6.07 3.27
N PHE A 26 -12.46 -6.14 3.56
CA PHE A 26 -11.65 -7.35 3.44
C PHE A 26 -11.71 -8.16 4.74
N ASP A 27 -11.84 -9.48 4.63
CA ASP A 27 -12.04 -10.41 5.76
C ASP A 27 -13.14 -9.97 6.75
N ASP A 28 -14.21 -9.33 6.24
CA ASP A 28 -15.30 -8.74 7.02
C ASP A 28 -14.85 -7.77 8.14
N LYS A 29 -13.63 -7.24 8.04
CA LYS A 29 -12.97 -6.53 9.15
C LYS A 29 -12.19 -5.30 8.72
N PHE A 30 -11.49 -5.36 7.60
CA PHE A 30 -10.52 -4.34 7.20
C PHE A 30 -11.06 -3.50 6.05
N ASP A 31 -11.13 -2.19 6.24
CA ASP A 31 -11.40 -1.27 5.14
C ASP A 31 -10.17 -1.20 4.23
N VAL A 32 -10.30 -1.63 2.99
CA VAL A 32 -9.24 -1.56 1.96
C VAL A 32 -9.76 -0.75 0.78
N PHE A 33 -9.04 0.30 0.43
CA PHE A 33 -9.28 1.07 -0.78
C PHE A 33 -8.48 0.44 -1.93
N VAL A 34 -9.16 0.18 -3.04
CA VAL A 34 -8.56 -0.39 -4.26
C VAL A 34 -8.61 0.67 -5.34
N LEU A 35 -7.45 1.08 -5.83
CA LEU A 35 -7.30 1.97 -6.97
C LEU A 35 -7.25 1.12 -8.23
N LEU A 36 -8.12 1.43 -9.18
CA LEU A 36 -8.28 0.72 -10.45
C LEU A 36 -8.19 1.71 -11.62
N ASN A 37 -7.24 1.46 -12.50
CA ASN A 37 -6.99 2.16 -13.75
C ASN A 37 -6.04 1.28 -14.57
N GLY A 38 -6.18 1.16 -15.89
CA GLY A 38 -5.34 0.22 -16.67
C GLY A 38 -3.82 0.49 -16.60
N ASP A 39 -3.42 1.71 -16.28
CA ASP A 39 -2.03 2.16 -16.45
C ASP A 39 -1.45 2.95 -15.26
N PHE A 40 -2.28 3.64 -14.48
CA PHE A 40 -1.82 4.72 -13.61
C PHE A 40 -2.05 4.54 -12.10
N SER A 41 -2.70 3.47 -11.64
CA SER A 41 -3.00 3.28 -10.21
C SER A 41 -1.73 3.31 -9.34
N ALA A 42 -0.67 2.64 -9.79
CA ALA A 42 0.60 2.60 -9.06
C ALA A 42 1.22 4.00 -8.92
N SER A 43 1.32 4.75 -10.01
CA SER A 43 1.85 6.11 -9.99
C SER A 43 0.95 7.07 -9.21
N PHE A 44 -0.37 6.92 -9.31
CA PHE A 44 -1.32 7.75 -8.55
C PHE A 44 -1.21 7.54 -7.05
N SER A 45 -0.79 6.35 -6.59
CA SER A 45 -0.56 6.09 -5.16
C SER A 45 0.50 6.99 -4.53
N LEU A 46 1.41 7.57 -5.32
CA LEU A 46 2.39 8.57 -4.85
C LEU A 46 1.72 9.85 -4.36
N LEU A 47 0.50 10.14 -4.85
CA LEU A 47 -0.30 11.30 -4.46
C LEU A 47 -1.16 11.03 -3.22
N ILE A 48 -0.93 9.93 -2.49
CA ILE A 48 -1.71 9.56 -1.31
C ILE A 48 -1.85 10.70 -0.29
N GLY A 49 -0.78 11.47 -0.07
CA GLY A 49 -0.76 12.59 0.87
C GLY A 49 -1.58 13.82 0.46
N THR A 50 -2.04 13.89 -0.79
CA THR A 50 -2.77 15.07 -1.32
C THR A 50 -4.13 14.72 -1.92
N HIS A 51 -4.32 13.48 -2.39
CA HIS A 51 -5.54 13.06 -3.10
C HIS A 51 -6.26 11.87 -2.45
N LEU A 52 -5.63 11.17 -1.49
CA LEU A 52 -6.17 9.96 -0.85
C LEU A 52 -6.02 10.04 0.67
N ASP A 53 -6.23 11.23 1.25
CA ASP A 53 -6.13 11.47 2.68
C ASP A 53 -7.08 10.57 3.50
N PHE A 54 -8.25 10.24 2.95
CA PHE A 54 -9.20 9.27 3.51
C PHE A 54 -8.64 7.85 3.66
N ALA A 55 -7.56 7.50 2.97
CA ALA A 55 -6.90 6.20 3.03
C ALA A 55 -5.69 6.20 3.97
N ILE A 56 -5.46 7.29 4.72
CA ILE A 56 -4.40 7.43 5.72
C ILE A 56 -4.97 7.28 7.12
N GLY A 57 -4.58 6.21 7.80
CA GLY A 57 -5.01 5.94 9.17
C GLY A 57 -4.12 6.61 10.23
N LYS A 58 -4.50 6.45 11.50
CA LYS A 58 -3.75 7.00 12.65
C LYS A 58 -2.26 6.66 12.63
N TYR A 59 -1.91 5.45 12.16
CA TYR A 59 -0.52 4.98 12.10
C TYR A 59 0.06 5.01 10.69
N GLY A 60 -0.61 5.64 9.73
CA GLY A 60 -0.25 5.63 8.31
C GLY A 60 -1.09 4.63 7.50
N SER A 61 -0.56 4.17 6.37
CA SER A 61 -1.26 3.23 5.48
C SER A 61 -0.39 2.04 5.11
N LEU A 62 -0.99 0.86 5.03
CA LEU A 62 -0.40 -0.30 4.34
C LEU A 62 -0.75 -0.19 2.86
N ILE A 63 0.25 -0.36 1.99
CA ILE A 63 0.10 -0.26 0.54
C ILE A 63 0.66 -1.52 -0.11
N GLY A 64 -0.11 -2.11 -1.01
CA GLY A 64 0.31 -3.22 -1.87
C GLY A 64 0.06 -2.86 -3.34
N LEU A 65 1.02 -3.12 -4.22
CA LEU A 65 0.99 -2.69 -5.63
C LEU A 65 1.37 -3.83 -6.59
N PRO A 66 0.49 -4.83 -6.77
CA PRO A 66 0.77 -5.99 -7.63
C PRO A 66 1.04 -5.58 -9.09
N THR A 67 0.35 -4.56 -9.61
CA THR A 67 0.48 -4.12 -11.00
C THR A 67 0.44 -2.60 -11.11
N LYS A 68 0.77 -2.06 -12.30
CA LYS A 68 0.57 -0.64 -12.61
C LYS A 68 -0.88 -0.20 -12.49
N GLY A 69 -1.82 -1.13 -12.64
CA GLY A 69 -3.23 -0.83 -12.71
C GLY A 69 -4.05 -1.11 -11.45
N THR A 70 -3.47 -1.78 -10.47
CA THR A 70 -4.15 -2.13 -9.23
C THR A 70 -3.26 -1.80 -8.02
N VAL A 71 -3.79 -1.00 -7.10
CA VAL A 71 -3.15 -0.72 -5.81
C VAL A 71 -4.15 -0.94 -4.68
N PHE A 72 -3.70 -1.60 -3.63
CA PHE A 72 -4.42 -1.74 -2.37
C PHE A 72 -3.88 -0.77 -1.34
N ILE A 73 -4.76 -0.05 -0.65
CA ILE A 73 -4.41 0.88 0.42
C ILE A 73 -5.30 0.63 1.62
N HIS A 74 -4.71 0.34 2.77
CA HIS A 74 -5.42 0.16 4.03
C HIS A 74 -4.99 1.20 5.06
N PRO A 75 -5.89 2.04 5.60
CA PRO A 75 -5.58 2.93 6.71
C PRO A 75 -5.32 2.12 7.98
N ILE A 76 -4.12 2.24 8.54
CA ILE A 76 -3.72 1.48 9.74
C ILE A 76 -4.25 2.18 10.99
N GLU A 77 -5.29 1.60 11.59
CA GLU A 77 -5.92 2.10 12.81
C GLU A 77 -5.58 1.31 14.07
N ARG A 78 -5.21 0.04 13.92
CA ARG A 78 -5.04 -0.91 15.04
C ARG A 78 -3.86 -1.85 14.79
N LYS A 79 -3.55 -2.70 15.79
CA LYS A 79 -2.36 -3.58 15.80
C LYS A 79 -2.50 -4.86 14.97
N ASP A 80 -3.49 -4.94 14.09
CA ASP A 80 -3.86 -6.14 13.33
C ASP A 80 -3.47 -6.08 11.85
N VAL A 81 -2.63 -5.09 11.47
CA VAL A 81 -2.16 -4.91 10.09
C VAL A 81 -1.54 -6.17 9.50
N MET A 82 -0.77 -6.96 10.26
CA MET A 82 -0.16 -8.19 9.74
C MET A 82 -1.17 -9.27 9.40
N SER A 83 -2.32 -9.32 10.08
CA SER A 83 -3.39 -10.26 9.73
C SER A 83 -3.92 -9.94 8.33
N LEU A 84 -4.15 -8.66 8.04
CA LEU A 84 -4.53 -8.22 6.71
C LEU A 84 -3.42 -8.46 5.68
N THR A 85 -2.17 -8.14 6.01
CA THR A 85 -1.02 -8.33 5.11
C THR A 85 -0.97 -9.75 4.55
N THR A 86 -1.17 -10.76 5.40
CA THR A 86 -1.19 -12.17 4.98
C THR A 86 -2.35 -12.47 4.02
N SER A 87 -3.57 -12.07 4.36
CA SER A 87 -4.74 -12.31 3.49
C SER A 87 -4.64 -11.56 2.15
N LEU A 88 -4.14 -10.32 2.20
CA LEU A 88 -3.99 -9.47 1.03
C LEU A 88 -2.86 -9.95 0.12
N TYR A 89 -1.82 -10.59 0.66
CA TYR A 89 -0.72 -11.15 -0.13
C TYR A 89 -1.22 -12.21 -1.12
N SER A 90 -2.12 -13.10 -0.69
CA SER A 90 -2.72 -14.10 -1.59
C SER A 90 -3.54 -13.48 -2.71
N GLU A 91 -4.21 -12.35 -2.46
CA GLU A 91 -4.97 -11.64 -3.49
C GLU A 91 -4.05 -10.88 -4.45
N MET A 92 -2.99 -10.26 -3.91
CA MET A 92 -1.94 -9.64 -4.71
C MET A 92 -1.25 -10.64 -5.62
N GLU A 93 -0.97 -11.86 -5.16
CA GLU A 93 -0.36 -12.92 -5.99
C GLU A 93 -1.25 -13.31 -7.17
N LYS A 94 -2.57 -13.41 -6.99
CA LYS A 94 -3.47 -13.70 -8.12
C LYS A 94 -3.41 -12.59 -9.16
N ILE A 95 -3.59 -11.35 -8.71
CA ILE A 95 -3.60 -10.17 -9.59
C ILE A 95 -2.24 -10.00 -10.28
N TYR A 96 -1.13 -10.19 -9.57
CA TYR A 96 0.21 -10.15 -10.12
C TYR A 96 0.43 -11.23 -11.19
N ASN A 97 -0.20 -12.40 -11.10
CA ASN A 97 -0.01 -13.45 -12.10
C ASN A 97 -0.97 -13.34 -13.29
N GLU A 98 -2.13 -12.72 -13.10
CA GLU A 98 -3.21 -12.65 -14.10
C GLU A 98 -3.22 -11.35 -14.91
N ASP A 99 -2.94 -10.20 -14.28
CA ASP A 99 -3.02 -8.90 -14.92
C ASP A 99 -1.67 -8.51 -15.56
N PRO A 100 -1.66 -7.86 -16.75
CA PRO A 100 -0.42 -7.36 -17.34
C PRO A 100 0.13 -6.13 -16.60
N GLY A 101 1.45 -5.94 -16.64
CA GLY A 101 2.10 -4.76 -16.07
C GLY A 101 2.42 -4.90 -14.58
N ASN A 102 2.87 -6.08 -14.18
CA ASN A 102 3.33 -6.42 -12.84
C ASN A 102 4.36 -5.44 -12.31
N ILE A 103 4.24 -5.10 -11.03
CA ILE A 103 5.22 -4.27 -10.32
C ILE A 103 5.84 -5.04 -9.18
N SER A 104 5.10 -5.31 -8.10
CA SER A 104 5.68 -5.99 -6.94
C SER A 104 4.64 -6.68 -6.05
N LEU A 105 5.08 -7.76 -5.39
CA LEU A 105 4.35 -8.40 -4.29
C LEU A 105 4.78 -7.87 -2.91
N ASP A 106 5.52 -6.77 -2.88
CA ASP A 106 5.99 -6.16 -1.65
C ASP A 106 4.91 -5.23 -1.06
N PHE A 107 4.99 -5.07 0.26
CA PHE A 107 4.17 -4.12 0.99
C PHE A 107 5.00 -2.91 1.40
N TYR A 108 4.33 -1.77 1.45
CA TYR A 108 4.92 -0.51 1.87
C TYR A 108 4.05 0.12 2.94
N TRP A 109 4.70 0.76 3.90
CA TRP A 109 4.07 1.60 4.90
C TRP A 109 4.24 3.05 4.49
N TYR A 110 3.14 3.74 4.22
CA TYR A 110 3.15 5.18 4.05
C TYR A 110 2.99 5.89 5.40
N ASN A 111 3.98 6.70 5.78
CA ASN A 111 3.95 7.48 7.01
C ASN A 111 4.71 8.80 6.83
N LYS A 112 4.06 9.92 7.17
CA LYS A 112 4.66 11.27 7.13
C LYS A 112 5.38 11.60 5.81
N LYS A 113 4.77 11.28 4.68
CA LYS A 113 5.31 11.50 3.31
C LYS A 113 6.43 10.54 2.88
N GLU A 114 6.71 9.51 3.66
CA GLU A 114 7.70 8.48 3.31
C GLU A 114 7.01 7.14 3.07
N PHE A 115 7.54 6.39 2.11
CA PHE A 115 7.17 4.99 1.86
C PHE A 115 8.30 4.10 2.37
N ILE A 116 7.97 3.22 3.32
CA ILE A 116 8.94 2.34 3.97
C ILE A 116 8.53 0.90 3.66
N GLY A 117 9.41 0.13 3.00
CA GLY A 117 9.13 -1.26 2.65
C GLY A 117 8.99 -2.16 3.89
N PHE A 118 8.10 -3.13 3.81
CA PHE A 118 8.10 -4.28 4.71
C PHE A 118 9.25 -5.22 4.32
N ASP A 119 9.90 -5.81 5.31
CA ASP A 119 10.97 -6.77 5.04
C ASP A 119 10.38 -8.08 4.53
N LYS A 120 11.03 -8.67 3.52
CA LYS A 120 10.63 -9.93 2.90
C LYS A 120 11.78 -10.92 2.94
N MET A 121 11.54 -12.10 3.49
CA MET A 121 12.52 -13.18 3.59
C MET A 121 11.96 -14.45 2.95
N TRP A 122 12.64 -14.90 1.90
CA TRP A 122 12.37 -16.18 1.25
C TRP A 122 13.07 -17.31 2.00
N HIS A 123 12.37 -18.42 2.18
CA HIS A 123 12.89 -19.62 2.81
C HIS A 123 13.12 -20.73 1.78
N ASP A 124 13.99 -21.69 2.10
CA ASP A 124 14.34 -22.80 1.21
C ASP A 124 13.14 -23.71 0.88
N ASP A 125 12.09 -23.70 1.71
CA ASP A 125 10.84 -24.45 1.49
C ASP A 125 9.87 -23.73 0.54
N GLY A 126 10.27 -22.58 -0.01
CA GLY A 126 9.46 -21.76 -0.92
C GLY A 126 8.46 -20.85 -0.21
N THR A 127 8.42 -20.85 1.13
CA THR A 127 7.59 -19.91 1.89
C THR A 127 8.23 -18.53 1.98
N VAL A 128 7.41 -17.53 2.26
CA VAL A 128 7.87 -16.16 2.45
C VAL A 128 7.39 -15.60 3.78
N THR A 129 8.31 -14.97 4.51
CA THR A 129 7.98 -14.20 5.71
C THR A 129 8.01 -12.72 5.39
N ILE A 130 6.96 -12.02 5.83
CA ILE A 130 6.82 -10.58 5.70
C ILE A 130 6.84 -9.99 7.12
N ALA A 131 7.70 -9.00 7.35
CA ALA A 131 7.81 -8.31 8.62
C ALA A 131 7.56 -6.81 8.46
N MET A 132 6.77 -6.24 9.38
CA MET A 132 6.53 -4.80 9.40
C MET A 132 7.80 -4.01 9.78
N PRO A 133 7.93 -2.76 9.31
CA PRO A 133 9.00 -1.87 9.75
C PRO A 133 9.02 -1.72 11.29
N GLU A 134 10.22 -1.71 11.89
CA GLU A 134 10.36 -1.59 13.35
C GLU A 134 9.70 -0.32 13.91
N ASP A 135 9.77 0.80 13.18
CA ASP A 135 9.11 2.05 13.58
C ASP A 135 7.58 1.91 13.68
N LEU A 136 6.96 1.18 12.75
CA LEU A 136 5.53 0.89 12.79
C LEU A 136 5.21 -0.02 14.00
N LYS A 137 6.04 -1.03 14.23
CA LYS A 137 5.91 -1.94 15.38
C LYS A 137 5.99 -1.22 16.72
N ILE A 138 6.92 -0.27 16.87
CA ILE A 138 7.05 0.58 18.06
C ILE A 138 5.79 1.44 18.24
N LYS A 139 5.32 2.10 17.18
CA LYS A 139 4.10 2.93 17.23
C LYS A 139 2.87 2.14 17.65
N LEU A 140 2.69 0.94 17.12
CA LEU A 140 1.60 0.05 17.49
C LEU A 140 1.76 -0.42 18.94
N SER A 141 2.98 -0.75 19.40
CA SER A 141 3.23 -1.24 20.77
C SER A 141 2.97 -0.19 21.87
N ASN A 142 3.30 1.07 21.62
CA ASN A 142 3.14 2.17 22.59
C ASN A 142 1.69 2.58 22.88
N THR A 143 0.70 1.96 22.23
CA THR A 143 -0.73 2.25 22.44
C THR A 143 -1.36 1.38 23.56
N THR A 144 -0.58 0.57 24.28
CA THR A 144 -1.10 -0.33 25.34
C THR A 144 -1.20 0.31 26.73
N GLY A 145 -0.97 1.62 26.86
CA GLY A 145 -1.11 2.35 28.12
C GLY A 145 -2.25 3.35 28.04
N ASN A 146 -3.47 2.92 28.34
CA ASN A 146 -4.58 3.69 28.94
C ASN A 146 -5.88 2.88 28.82
N ILE A 147 -6.13 2.04 29.82
CA ILE A 147 -7.47 1.68 30.31
C ILE A 147 -7.40 1.61 31.83
#